data_AF-A0A936MIF9-F1
#
_entry.id   AF-A0A936MIF9-F1
#
_cell.length_a   1.000
_cell.length_b   1.000
_cell.length_c   1.000
_cell.angle_alpha   90.00
_cell.angle_beta   90.00
_cell.angle_gamma   90.00
#
_symmetry.space_group_name_H-M   'P 1'
#
loop_
_entity.id
_entity.type
_entity.pdbx_description
1 polymer ?
#
loop_
_entity_poly.entity_id
_entity_poly.type
_entity_poly.pdbx_seq_one_letter_code
_entity_poly.pdbx_strand_id
1 'polypeptide(L)'
;MNRLLLPLLLLMTTQAFSQSGAWTPDYSTSHPRILCGINDTTTIRKYLRQGFLRDLFPNVYASALPKPPADNIESNNRRERARLAKNAAFIYFIGMQPLADSATNLEETTANSLKAKVIDLLNTINTTIPSLSITNPGNYDDWQWRSKDMIDYLSAYDLLKGAGVPDSALAPARVLLKRYAGNLYREANRSFLGFTFLSTIKNNHALMTCGALGVAAVVLNDATSTDLSEQPTSWINAALWNIDNILWRDAARQSDSVGIAGYAEGPYYLRYAMLNVIPFMRGMAEFTKATTFEMEFAGEKRSIINPQMDDKFRNLWKWIYEITLPDGTLPPVGDTYVNTAFPEIELLSGVNTSGIRQNSTGTNTRNTQLNSTVDMRSNYIADYSPFRLKLEDEPLLTTLTESGNLVFRSSRDSAHALYLHVSGAHGGARTSGAGHNQADVSSFIMYQGGEALARDAGYLSYARRGEVGNANNHNMILVDGEWSCHRRAVTTE
;
A
#
# COMPACT_ATOMS: atom_id res chain seq x y z
N MET A 1 -31.43 -26.78 -63.58
CA MET A 1 -32.55 -26.49 -62.68
C MET A 1 -31.97 -25.95 -61.38
N ASN A 2 -31.76 -24.64 -61.31
CA ASN A 2 -32.60 -23.70 -60.55
C ASN A 2 -32.73 -24.04 -59.07
N ARG A 3 -31.98 -23.32 -58.21
CA ARG A 3 -32.56 -22.44 -57.18
C ARG A 3 -31.48 -21.57 -56.53
N LEU A 4 -31.66 -20.26 -56.71
CA LEU A 4 -31.08 -19.19 -55.91
C LEU A 4 -31.40 -19.41 -54.42
N LEU A 5 -30.48 -18.98 -53.54
CA LEU A 5 -30.82 -18.32 -52.28
C LEU A 5 -29.68 -17.37 -51.89
N LEU A 6 -29.99 -16.08 -51.98
CA LEU A 6 -29.24 -14.92 -51.53
C LEU A 6 -29.25 -14.88 -49.99
N PRO A 7 -28.16 -14.52 -49.28
CA PRO A 7 -28.28 -13.92 -47.97
C PRO A 7 -28.15 -12.40 -48.07
N LEU A 8 -29.19 -11.76 -47.54
CA LEU A 8 -29.35 -10.33 -47.30
C LEU A 8 -28.17 -9.81 -46.45
N LEU A 9 -27.40 -8.86 -47.00
CA LEU A 9 -26.42 -8.08 -46.25
C LEU A 9 -27.20 -7.06 -45.40
N LEU A 10 -27.56 -7.41 -44.16
CA LEU A 10 -28.00 -6.42 -43.18
C LEU A 10 -26.76 -5.64 -42.72
N LEU A 11 -26.57 -4.45 -43.30
CA LEU A 11 -25.75 -3.39 -42.72
C LEU A 11 -26.41 -2.93 -41.42
N MET A 12 -26.14 -3.65 -40.33
CA MET A 12 -26.31 -3.09 -38.99
C MET A 12 -25.20 -2.05 -38.82
N THR A 13 -25.53 -0.79 -39.07
CA THR A 13 -24.79 0.34 -38.50
C THR A 13 -25.00 0.28 -36.99
N THR A 14 -24.21 -0.54 -36.30
CA THR A 14 -24.03 -0.39 -34.86
C THR A 14 -23.47 1.01 -34.67
N GLN A 15 -24.30 1.93 -34.18
CA GLN A 15 -23.78 3.14 -33.55
C GLN A 15 -22.91 2.66 -32.40
N ALA A 16 -21.60 2.56 -32.66
CA ALA A 16 -20.60 2.37 -31.63
C ALA A 16 -20.64 3.64 -30.79
N PHE A 17 -21.49 3.65 -29.76
CA PHE A 17 -21.28 4.55 -28.65
C PHE A 17 -19.89 4.23 -28.13
N SER A 18 -18.92 5.08 -28.46
CA SER A 18 -17.58 5.04 -27.90
C SER A 18 -17.74 5.09 -26.39
N GLN A 19 -17.65 3.94 -25.71
CA GLN A 19 -17.52 3.93 -24.27
C GLN A 19 -16.28 4.73 -23.95
N SER A 20 -16.46 5.89 -23.32
CA SER A 20 -15.37 6.79 -22.95
C SER A 20 -14.46 6.16 -21.88
N GLY A 21 -14.93 5.13 -21.18
CA GLY A 21 -14.16 4.37 -20.19
C GLY A 21 -13.78 5.16 -18.93
N ALA A 22 -14.32 6.37 -18.79
CA ALA A 22 -14.11 7.22 -17.63
C ALA A 22 -14.85 6.65 -16.41
N TRP A 23 -14.28 6.85 -15.23
CA TRP A 23 -14.88 6.47 -13.96
C TRP A 23 -15.39 7.70 -13.22
N THR A 24 -16.70 7.86 -13.19
CA THR A 24 -17.39 9.04 -12.65
C THR A 24 -18.43 8.61 -11.61
N PRO A 25 -18.03 8.21 -10.39
CA PRO A 25 -18.97 7.99 -9.29
C PRO A 25 -19.59 9.33 -8.83
N ASP A 26 -20.25 9.41 -7.68
CA ASP A 26 -20.45 10.74 -7.07
C ASP A 26 -19.10 11.24 -6.53
N TYR A 27 -18.49 12.22 -7.20
CA TYR A 27 -17.09 12.60 -6.95
C TYR A 27 -16.84 14.10 -6.85
N SER A 28 -15.79 14.44 -6.10
CA SER A 28 -15.20 15.76 -6.00
C SER A 28 -14.27 16.03 -7.18
N THR A 29 -14.50 17.12 -7.91
CA THR A 29 -13.61 17.54 -9.01
C THR A 29 -12.30 18.16 -8.51
N SER A 30 -12.20 18.45 -7.21
CA SER A 30 -11.03 19.08 -6.60
C SER A 30 -9.80 18.19 -6.66
N HIS A 31 -8.65 18.83 -6.70
CA HIS A 31 -7.33 18.24 -6.54
C HIS A 31 -6.55 19.06 -5.51
N PRO A 32 -5.61 18.47 -4.75
CA PRO A 32 -5.22 17.06 -4.76
C PRO A 32 -6.25 16.15 -4.08
N ARG A 33 -6.08 14.84 -4.25
CA ARG A 33 -6.92 13.77 -3.74
C ARG A 33 -6.12 12.71 -2.98
N ILE A 34 -4.86 12.48 -3.32
CA ILE A 34 -4.11 11.31 -2.78
C ILE A 34 -3.44 11.61 -1.42
N LEU A 35 -2.77 12.76 -1.29
CA LEU A 35 -2.05 13.11 -0.06
C LEU A 35 -2.92 13.88 0.93
N CYS A 36 -3.73 14.80 0.42
CA CYS A 36 -4.64 15.65 1.19
C CYS A 36 -5.66 16.28 0.22
N GLY A 37 -6.71 16.88 0.78
CA GLY A 37 -7.64 17.74 0.06
C GLY A 37 -7.10 19.17 -0.10
N ILE A 38 -7.66 19.92 -1.05
CA ILE A 38 -7.24 21.30 -1.36
C ILE A 38 -7.33 22.25 -0.15
N ASN A 39 -8.28 22.01 0.74
CA ASN A 39 -8.53 22.85 1.91
C ASN A 39 -7.56 22.58 3.07
N ASP A 40 -6.75 21.53 3.00
CA ASP A 40 -5.91 21.09 4.13
C ASP A 40 -4.62 21.89 4.24
N THR A 41 -4.23 22.64 3.19
CA THR A 41 -2.95 23.37 3.14
C THR A 41 -2.76 24.31 4.33
N THR A 42 -3.81 25.02 4.75
CA THR A 42 -3.75 25.91 5.93
C THR A 42 -3.43 25.14 7.21
N THR A 43 -4.08 24.00 7.42
CA THR A 43 -3.85 23.13 8.58
C THR A 43 -2.43 22.56 8.53
N ILE A 44 -2.01 22.01 7.39
CA ILE A 44 -0.66 21.47 7.21
C ILE A 44 0.40 22.52 7.57
N ARG A 45 0.32 23.72 6.96
CA ARG A 45 1.26 24.83 7.17
C ARG A 45 1.37 25.23 8.64
N LYS A 46 0.26 25.25 9.38
CA LYS A 46 0.22 25.58 10.81
C LYS A 46 1.03 24.61 11.67
N TYR A 47 1.13 23.34 11.27
CA TYR A 47 1.70 22.27 12.09
C TYR A 47 3.10 21.79 11.67
N LEU A 48 3.65 22.23 10.52
CA LEU A 48 4.93 21.75 9.95
C LEU A 48 6.15 21.67 10.89
N ARG A 49 6.15 22.37 12.03
CA ARG A 49 7.26 22.40 13.01
C ARG A 49 6.85 21.96 14.42
N GLN A 50 5.66 21.38 14.56
CA GLN A 50 5.14 20.90 15.84
C GLN A 50 5.39 19.40 16.02
N GLY A 51 5.68 18.99 17.25
CA GLY A 51 5.98 17.59 17.58
C GLY A 51 7.03 16.98 16.65
N PHE A 52 6.74 15.78 16.15
CA PHE A 52 7.62 15.05 15.24
C PHE A 52 7.73 15.66 13.83
N LEU A 53 6.83 16.58 13.44
CA LEU A 53 6.93 17.25 12.14
C LEU A 53 8.17 18.16 12.07
N ARG A 54 8.68 18.59 13.23
CA ARG A 54 9.97 19.30 13.34
C ARG A 54 11.12 18.52 12.70
N ASP A 55 11.08 17.19 12.72
CA ASP A 55 12.13 16.39 12.08
C ASP A 55 11.71 15.99 10.66
N LEU A 56 10.45 15.63 10.44
CA LEU A 56 9.99 15.14 9.13
C LEU A 56 10.05 16.22 8.04
N PHE A 57 9.58 17.44 8.31
CA PHE A 57 9.44 18.46 7.28
C PHE A 57 10.77 18.89 6.63
N PRO A 58 11.85 19.21 7.38
CA PRO A 58 13.15 19.50 6.79
C PRO A 58 13.71 18.34 5.97
N ASN A 59 13.47 17.10 6.41
CA ASN A 59 13.92 15.91 5.70
C ASN A 59 13.18 15.75 4.35
N VAL A 60 11.87 15.99 4.31
CA VAL A 60 11.12 15.99 3.03
C VAL A 60 11.58 17.11 2.12
N TYR A 61 11.76 18.32 2.66
CA TYR A 61 12.29 19.46 1.91
C TYR A 61 13.67 19.16 1.31
N ALA A 62 14.62 18.73 2.14
CA ALA A 62 15.96 18.35 1.69
C ALA A 62 15.92 17.26 0.62
N SER A 63 15.00 16.30 0.74
CA SER A 63 14.85 15.22 -0.21
C SER A 63 14.25 15.62 -1.57
N ALA A 64 13.65 16.81 -1.69
CA ALA A 64 13.08 17.34 -2.92
C ALA A 64 14.11 18.12 -3.78
N LEU A 65 15.22 18.54 -3.17
CA LEU A 65 16.23 19.40 -3.80
C LEU A 65 17.20 18.69 -4.77
N PRO A 66 17.63 17.43 -4.55
CA PRO A 66 18.62 16.77 -5.39
C PRO A 66 18.24 16.75 -6.87
N LYS A 67 19.28 16.64 -7.72
CA LYS A 67 19.09 16.37 -9.14
C LYS A 67 18.60 14.93 -9.32
N PRO A 68 17.65 14.68 -10.23
CA PRO A 68 17.23 13.31 -10.49
C PRO A 68 18.35 12.49 -11.12
N PRO A 69 18.44 11.18 -10.83
CA PRO A 69 19.30 10.27 -11.59
C PRO A 69 19.03 10.39 -13.09
N ALA A 70 20.08 10.39 -13.91
CA ALA A 70 19.95 10.45 -15.37
C ALA A 70 19.32 9.16 -15.94
N ASP A 71 19.63 8.03 -15.32
CA ASP A 71 19.04 6.75 -15.66
C ASP A 71 17.56 6.68 -15.25
N ASN A 72 16.77 6.03 -16.09
CA ASN A 72 15.35 5.82 -15.91
C ASN A 72 14.94 4.39 -16.34
N ILE A 73 15.90 3.46 -16.30
CA ILE A 73 15.72 2.05 -16.63
C ILE A 73 15.90 1.21 -15.37
N GLU A 74 16.89 1.45 -14.51
CA GLU A 74 17.09 0.62 -13.33
C GLU A 74 16.05 0.91 -12.23
N SER A 75 15.58 -0.14 -11.56
CA SER A 75 14.47 -0.05 -10.59
C SER A 75 14.73 0.99 -9.48
N ASN A 76 15.94 1.03 -8.93
CA ASN A 76 16.32 2.00 -7.90
C ASN A 76 16.28 3.45 -8.42
N ASN A 77 16.81 3.70 -9.62
CA ASN A 77 16.87 5.05 -10.19
C ASN A 77 15.49 5.54 -10.62
N ARG A 78 14.65 4.68 -11.23
CA ARG A 78 13.25 5.00 -11.55
C ARG A 78 12.47 5.39 -10.29
N ARG A 79 12.58 4.60 -9.22
CA ARG A 79 11.94 4.88 -7.94
C ARG A 79 12.42 6.20 -7.33
N GLU A 80 13.72 6.47 -7.38
CA GLU A 80 14.28 7.73 -6.88
C GLU A 80 13.75 8.94 -7.66
N ARG A 81 13.63 8.83 -9.00
CA ARG A 81 13.02 9.87 -9.84
C ARG A 81 11.56 10.13 -9.45
N ALA A 82 10.77 9.08 -9.23
CA ALA A 82 9.38 9.21 -8.80
C ALA A 82 9.24 9.82 -7.40
N ARG A 83 10.07 9.37 -6.45
CA ARG A 83 10.14 9.90 -5.09
C ARG A 83 10.47 11.40 -5.10
N LEU A 84 11.45 11.80 -5.91
CA LEU A 84 11.82 13.21 -6.12
C LEU A 84 10.66 14.02 -6.70
N ALA A 85 9.94 13.47 -7.69
CA ALA A 85 8.77 14.13 -8.28
C ALA A 85 7.68 14.37 -7.22
N LYS A 86 7.33 13.34 -6.41
CA LYS A 86 6.33 13.47 -5.36
C LYS A 86 6.72 14.52 -4.31
N ASN A 87 7.93 14.42 -3.77
CA ASN A 87 8.35 15.32 -2.70
C ASN A 87 8.54 16.76 -3.18
N ALA A 88 9.06 16.97 -4.40
CA ALA A 88 9.14 18.30 -5.00
C ALA A 88 7.74 18.90 -5.27
N ALA A 89 6.79 18.09 -5.76
CA ALA A 89 5.42 18.52 -5.95
C ALA A 89 4.74 18.88 -4.62
N PHE A 90 4.98 18.09 -3.57
CA PHE A 90 4.46 18.36 -2.22
C PHE A 90 4.98 19.68 -1.67
N ILE A 91 6.30 19.91 -1.69
CA ILE A 91 6.91 21.17 -1.23
C ILE A 91 6.40 22.36 -2.04
N TYR A 92 6.29 22.23 -3.36
CA TYR A 92 5.72 23.25 -4.23
C TYR A 92 4.26 23.56 -3.87
N PHE A 93 3.43 22.53 -3.68
CA PHE A 93 2.00 22.65 -3.36
C PHE A 93 1.77 23.33 -2.00
N ILE A 94 2.46 22.88 -0.95
CA ILE A 94 2.33 23.51 0.36
C ILE A 94 2.98 24.89 0.39
N GLY A 95 3.95 25.19 -0.49
CA GLY A 95 4.55 26.51 -0.63
C GLY A 95 5.38 26.96 0.59
N MET A 96 5.97 26.01 1.31
CA MET A 96 6.74 26.27 2.53
C MET A 96 8.16 25.71 2.45
N GLN A 97 9.10 26.36 3.15
CA GLN A 97 10.46 25.87 3.37
C GLN A 97 10.83 25.93 4.87
N PRO A 98 11.71 25.02 5.35
CA PRO A 98 12.12 24.99 6.74
C PRO A 98 13.10 26.14 7.07
N LEU A 99 12.97 26.68 8.28
CA LEU A 99 13.98 27.46 8.99
C LEU A 99 14.41 26.67 10.23
N ALA A 100 15.42 27.16 10.97
CA ALA A 100 15.95 26.48 12.16
C ALA A 100 14.81 26.04 13.12
N ASP A 101 13.97 26.97 13.55
CA ASP A 101 12.87 26.70 14.50
C ASP A 101 11.47 26.97 13.95
N SER A 102 11.36 27.35 12.68
CA SER A 102 10.08 27.73 12.06
C SER A 102 9.99 27.23 10.61
N ALA A 103 8.90 27.57 9.93
CA ALA A 103 8.76 27.42 8.49
C ALA A 103 8.39 28.79 7.91
N THR A 104 8.86 29.07 6.71
CA THR A 104 8.55 30.31 5.98
C THR A 104 8.06 29.99 4.58
N ASN A 105 7.56 31.00 3.88
CA ASN A 105 7.14 30.85 2.49
C ASN A 105 8.32 30.39 1.63
N LEU A 106 8.03 29.48 0.70
CA LEU A 106 9.00 28.99 -0.27
C LEU A 106 9.45 30.14 -1.18
N GLU A 107 10.76 30.30 -1.37
CA GLU A 107 11.31 31.30 -2.28
C GLU A 107 10.82 31.06 -3.71
N GLU A 108 10.48 32.15 -4.43
CA GLU A 108 9.90 32.07 -5.77
C GLU A 108 10.81 31.32 -6.78
N THR A 109 12.12 31.55 -6.69
CA THR A 109 13.12 30.86 -7.51
C THR A 109 13.11 29.36 -7.25
N THR A 110 13.08 28.95 -5.98
CA THR A 110 12.98 27.55 -5.57
C THR A 110 11.65 26.93 -5.99
N ALA A 111 10.54 27.64 -5.80
CA ALA A 111 9.22 27.19 -6.22
C ALA A 111 9.15 26.93 -7.73
N ASN A 112 9.69 27.85 -8.55
CA ASN A 112 9.75 27.70 -10.00
C ASN A 112 10.67 26.55 -10.42
N SER A 113 11.81 26.37 -9.75
CA SER A 113 12.72 25.24 -9.99
C SER A 113 12.07 23.89 -9.68
N LEU A 114 11.38 23.77 -8.54
CA LEU A 114 10.67 22.54 -8.16
C LEU A 114 9.54 22.23 -9.14
N LYS A 115 8.70 23.22 -9.49
CA LYS A 115 7.65 23.06 -10.49
C LYS A 115 8.20 22.55 -11.83
N ALA A 116 9.25 23.19 -12.35
CA ALA A 116 9.88 22.79 -13.61
C ALA A 116 10.45 21.37 -13.53
N LYS A 117 11.13 21.03 -12.43
CA LYS A 117 11.64 19.68 -12.16
C LYS A 117 10.54 18.62 -12.19
N VAL A 118 9.42 18.86 -11.52
CA VAL A 118 8.31 17.90 -11.48
C VAL A 118 7.71 17.70 -12.86
N ILE A 119 7.50 18.77 -13.63
CA ILE A 119 6.98 18.69 -15.00
C ILE A 119 7.94 17.87 -15.90
N ASP A 120 9.25 18.12 -15.83
CA ASP A 120 10.25 17.35 -16.58
C ASP A 120 10.24 15.86 -16.22
N LEU A 121 10.18 15.54 -14.92
CA LEU A 121 10.11 14.17 -14.43
C LEU A 121 8.83 13.46 -14.88
N LEU A 122 7.69 14.14 -14.86
CA LEU A 122 6.42 13.61 -15.34
C LEU A 122 6.40 13.41 -16.85
N ASN A 123 7.07 14.27 -17.61
CA ASN A 123 7.15 14.18 -19.08
C ASN A 123 8.16 13.14 -19.57
N THR A 124 8.95 12.56 -18.67
CA THR A 124 9.98 11.55 -18.97
C THR A 124 9.72 10.23 -18.25
N ILE A 125 8.49 9.97 -17.80
CA ILE A 125 8.13 8.69 -17.15
C ILE A 125 8.44 7.51 -18.07
N ASN A 126 9.18 6.52 -17.57
CA ASN A 126 9.28 5.23 -18.23
C ASN A 126 8.00 4.45 -17.96
N THR A 127 7.21 4.13 -18.98
CA THR A 127 5.90 3.47 -18.85
C THR A 127 5.95 1.95 -19.04
N THR A 128 7.15 1.38 -19.21
CA THR A 128 7.35 -0.03 -19.54
C THR A 128 7.02 -0.92 -18.34
N ILE A 129 6.22 -1.97 -18.54
CA ILE A 129 6.01 -3.02 -17.54
C ILE A 129 6.65 -4.32 -18.07
N PRO A 130 7.54 -4.98 -17.31
CA PRO A 130 8.12 -6.24 -17.73
C PRO A 130 7.03 -7.28 -17.98
N SER A 131 6.97 -7.83 -19.19
CA SER A 131 5.95 -8.80 -19.55
C SER A 131 6.18 -10.16 -18.90
N LEU A 132 5.10 -10.80 -18.49
CA LEU A 132 5.13 -12.23 -18.15
C LEU A 132 5.37 -13.07 -19.41
N SER A 133 6.24 -14.08 -19.28
CA SER A 133 6.49 -15.08 -20.32
C SER A 133 6.86 -16.42 -19.70
N ILE A 134 6.81 -17.49 -20.50
CA ILE A 134 7.30 -18.83 -20.10
C ILE A 134 8.75 -18.78 -19.62
N THR A 135 9.58 -18.01 -20.33
CA THR A 135 11.00 -17.91 -20.03
C THR A 135 11.27 -17.06 -18.79
N ASN A 136 10.35 -16.17 -18.41
CA ASN A 136 10.51 -15.24 -17.31
C ASN A 136 9.20 -15.10 -16.49
N PRO A 137 8.74 -16.17 -15.82
CA PRO A 137 7.49 -16.13 -15.06
C PRO A 137 7.59 -15.21 -13.82
N GLY A 138 8.80 -14.98 -13.31
CA GLY A 138 9.07 -14.07 -12.18
C GLY A 138 9.14 -12.58 -12.54
N ASN A 139 8.86 -12.19 -13.79
CA ASN A 139 8.92 -10.78 -14.19
C ASN A 139 7.95 -9.87 -13.41
N TYR A 140 6.89 -10.44 -12.80
CA TYR A 140 6.00 -9.67 -11.92
C TYR A 140 6.68 -9.23 -10.62
N ASP A 141 7.85 -9.78 -10.27
CA ASP A 141 8.60 -9.32 -9.11
C ASP A 141 9.03 -7.87 -9.25
N ASP A 142 9.25 -7.35 -10.48
CA ASP A 142 9.52 -5.92 -10.69
C ASP A 142 8.25 -5.07 -10.55
N TRP A 143 7.06 -5.64 -10.72
CA TRP A 143 5.79 -4.89 -10.70
C TRP A 143 5.51 -4.28 -9.32
N GLN A 144 6.04 -4.85 -8.25
CA GLN A 144 6.00 -4.25 -6.92
C GLN A 144 6.68 -2.86 -6.90
N TRP A 145 7.77 -2.71 -7.66
CA TRP A 145 8.52 -1.45 -7.80
C TRP A 145 7.82 -0.50 -8.76
N ARG A 146 7.30 -1.01 -9.88
CA ARG A 146 6.50 -0.24 -10.84
C ARG A 146 5.22 0.32 -10.21
N SER A 147 4.61 -0.42 -9.30
CA SER A 147 3.42 0.03 -8.57
C SER A 147 3.75 1.21 -7.66
N LYS A 148 4.92 1.18 -7.00
CA LYS A 148 5.37 2.23 -6.08
C LYS A 148 5.73 3.53 -6.80
N ASP A 149 6.55 3.43 -7.84
CA ASP A 149 6.95 4.62 -8.60
C ASP A 149 5.75 5.26 -9.35
N MET A 150 4.77 4.45 -9.82
CA MET A 150 3.55 4.96 -10.44
C MET A 150 2.71 5.77 -9.45
N ILE A 151 2.52 5.29 -8.23
CA ILE A 151 1.79 6.02 -7.18
C ILE A 151 2.47 7.36 -6.87
N ASP A 152 3.81 7.39 -6.80
CA ASP A 152 4.56 8.62 -6.54
C ASP A 152 4.40 9.63 -7.70
N TYR A 153 4.44 9.20 -8.95
CA TYR A 153 4.19 10.07 -10.10
C TYR A 153 2.74 10.55 -10.18
N LEU A 154 1.76 9.69 -9.89
CA LEU A 154 0.34 10.06 -9.83
C LEU A 154 0.11 11.10 -8.73
N SER A 155 0.73 10.92 -7.57
CA SER A 155 0.70 11.89 -6.47
C SER A 155 1.31 13.23 -6.89
N ALA A 156 2.44 13.21 -7.60
CA ALA A 156 3.08 14.44 -8.09
C ALA A 156 2.18 15.20 -9.09
N TYR A 157 1.57 14.50 -10.04
CA TYR A 157 0.62 15.06 -10.99
C TYR A 157 -0.60 15.68 -10.29
N ASP A 158 -1.18 14.94 -9.35
CA ASP A 158 -2.35 15.34 -8.56
C ASP A 158 -2.07 16.62 -7.73
N LEU A 159 -0.89 16.71 -7.11
CA LEU A 159 -0.44 17.89 -6.37
C LEU A 159 -0.22 19.11 -7.28
N LEU A 160 0.40 18.94 -8.47
CA LEU A 160 0.54 20.05 -9.42
C LEU A 160 -0.81 20.56 -9.92
N LYS A 161 -1.75 19.65 -10.20
CA LYS A 161 -3.11 20.00 -10.60
C LYS A 161 -3.82 20.77 -9.49
N GLY A 162 -3.70 20.32 -8.23
CA GLY A 162 -4.21 21.03 -7.07
C GLY A 162 -3.54 22.39 -6.80
N ALA A 163 -2.27 22.54 -7.18
CA ALA A 163 -1.55 23.81 -7.12
C ALA A 163 -1.96 24.80 -8.23
N GLY A 164 -2.87 24.42 -9.12
CA GLY A 164 -3.34 25.26 -10.23
C GLY A 164 -2.38 25.31 -11.42
N VAL A 165 -1.47 24.34 -11.57
CA VAL A 165 -0.68 24.22 -12.80
C VAL A 165 -1.64 23.93 -13.98
N PRO A 166 -1.60 24.71 -15.08
CA PRO A 166 -2.57 24.55 -16.16
C PRO A 166 -2.57 23.15 -16.78
N ASP A 167 -3.76 22.66 -17.14
CA ASP A 167 -3.93 21.35 -17.80
C ASP A 167 -3.10 21.23 -19.08
N SER A 168 -2.86 22.32 -19.81
CA SER A 168 -2.02 22.33 -21.01
C SER A 168 -0.56 21.96 -20.71
N ALA A 169 -0.03 22.37 -19.55
CA ALA A 169 1.32 22.00 -19.11
C ALA A 169 1.38 20.55 -18.61
N LEU A 170 0.26 20.02 -18.11
CA LEU A 170 0.14 18.66 -17.57
C LEU A 170 -0.34 17.62 -18.61
N ALA A 171 -0.77 18.05 -19.80
CA ALA A 171 -1.33 17.17 -20.82
C ALA A 171 -0.35 16.04 -21.26
N PRO A 172 0.95 16.29 -21.51
CA PRO A 172 1.88 15.22 -21.88
C PRO A 172 2.06 14.19 -20.75
N ALA A 173 2.20 14.66 -19.52
CA ALA A 173 2.26 13.82 -18.32
C ALA A 173 1.01 12.93 -18.18
N ARG A 174 -0.19 13.49 -18.39
CA ARG A 174 -1.45 12.76 -18.33
C ARG A 174 -1.48 11.58 -19.32
N VAL A 175 -0.95 11.77 -20.53
CA VAL A 175 -0.86 10.71 -21.54
C VAL A 175 0.08 9.59 -21.08
N LEU A 176 1.25 9.94 -20.53
CA LEU A 176 2.22 8.94 -20.04
C LEU A 176 1.69 8.17 -18.84
N LEU A 177 1.06 8.85 -17.87
CA LEU A 177 0.46 8.20 -16.70
C LEU A 177 -0.69 7.26 -17.08
N LYS A 178 -1.54 7.68 -18.03
CA LYS A 178 -2.61 6.84 -18.58
C LYS A 178 -2.03 5.57 -19.24
N ARG A 179 -1.02 5.73 -20.08
CA ARG A 179 -0.32 4.61 -20.71
C ARG A 179 0.35 3.71 -19.68
N TYR A 180 0.92 4.29 -18.62
CA TYR A 180 1.60 3.53 -17.58
C TYR A 180 0.64 2.62 -16.82
N ALA A 181 -0.49 3.18 -16.35
CA ALA A 181 -1.55 2.42 -15.71
C ALA A 181 -2.13 1.36 -16.67
N GLY A 182 -2.29 1.71 -17.95
CA GLY A 182 -2.80 0.75 -18.93
C GLY A 182 -1.84 -0.39 -19.25
N ASN A 183 -0.54 -0.14 -19.30
CA ASN A 183 0.45 -1.20 -19.43
C ASN A 183 0.42 -2.13 -18.20
N LEU A 184 0.32 -1.58 -16.99
CA LEU A 184 0.24 -2.40 -15.76
C LEU A 184 -1.04 -3.25 -15.75
N TYR A 185 -2.19 -2.65 -16.08
CA TYR A 185 -3.45 -3.37 -16.19
C TYR A 185 -3.37 -4.48 -17.24
N ARG A 186 -2.82 -4.18 -18.42
CA ARG A 186 -2.70 -5.14 -19.53
C ARG A 186 -1.86 -6.33 -19.13
N GLU A 187 -0.71 -6.13 -18.49
CA GLU A 187 0.15 -7.23 -18.05
C GLU A 187 -0.49 -8.03 -16.91
N ALA A 188 -1.12 -7.36 -15.93
CA ALA A 188 -1.79 -8.02 -14.82
C ALA A 188 -2.99 -8.90 -15.25
N ASN A 189 -3.62 -8.56 -16.37
CA ASN A 189 -4.75 -9.29 -16.95
C ASN A 189 -4.38 -10.11 -18.18
N ARG A 190 -3.11 -10.11 -18.60
CA ARG A 190 -2.67 -10.90 -19.74
C ARG A 190 -2.90 -12.37 -19.42
N SER A 191 -3.73 -13.02 -20.24
CA SER A 191 -3.94 -14.46 -20.12
C SER A 191 -2.70 -15.20 -20.62
N PHE A 192 -2.21 -16.11 -19.79
CA PHE A 192 -1.15 -17.04 -20.08
C PHE A 192 -1.64 -18.45 -19.73
N LEU A 193 -1.81 -19.30 -20.75
CA LEU A 193 -2.42 -20.64 -20.61
C LEU A 193 -3.78 -20.65 -19.88
N GLY A 194 -4.60 -19.62 -20.09
CA GLY A 194 -5.92 -19.50 -19.46
C GLY A 194 -5.92 -18.86 -18.07
N PHE A 195 -4.75 -18.57 -17.50
CA PHE A 195 -4.61 -17.92 -16.19
C PHE A 195 -4.10 -16.48 -16.33
N THR A 196 -4.51 -15.60 -15.44
CA THR A 196 -3.95 -14.25 -15.33
C THR A 196 -3.20 -14.10 -14.01
N PHE A 197 -2.37 -13.06 -13.90
CA PHE A 197 -1.72 -12.73 -12.62
C PHE A 197 -2.78 -12.50 -11.52
N LEU A 198 -3.79 -11.67 -11.79
CA LEU A 198 -4.83 -11.36 -10.80
C LEU A 198 -5.75 -12.55 -10.49
N SER A 199 -5.91 -13.52 -11.40
CA SER A 199 -6.66 -14.75 -11.10
C SER A 199 -5.86 -15.72 -10.23
N THR A 200 -4.54 -15.68 -10.25
CA THR A 200 -3.68 -16.73 -9.67
C THR A 200 -2.93 -16.28 -8.43
N ILE A 201 -2.36 -15.08 -8.45
CA ILE A 201 -1.52 -14.56 -7.37
C ILE A 201 -2.41 -13.88 -6.33
N LYS A 202 -2.34 -14.37 -5.08
CA LYS A 202 -3.15 -13.90 -3.94
C LYS A 202 -2.24 -13.51 -2.79
N ASN A 203 -1.41 -12.50 -3.00
CA ASN A 203 -0.37 -12.09 -2.05
C ASN A 203 -0.14 -10.57 -2.09
N ASN A 204 0.86 -10.09 -1.34
CA ASN A 204 1.21 -8.67 -1.28
C ASN A 204 1.48 -8.04 -2.68
N HIS A 205 2.13 -8.74 -3.62
CA HIS A 205 2.41 -8.19 -4.96
C HIS A 205 1.12 -7.86 -5.73
N ALA A 206 0.11 -8.73 -5.61
CA ALA A 206 -1.18 -8.50 -6.26
C ALA A 206 -1.93 -7.32 -5.61
N LEU A 207 -1.88 -7.17 -4.28
CA LEU A 207 -2.42 -6.00 -3.58
C LEU A 207 -1.72 -4.71 -3.99
N MET A 208 -0.40 -4.72 -4.14
CA MET A 208 0.38 -3.55 -4.55
C MET A 208 -0.01 -3.08 -5.96
N THR A 209 -0.15 -4.03 -6.88
CA THR A 209 -0.62 -3.80 -8.25
C THR A 209 -2.01 -3.18 -8.26
N CYS A 210 -2.94 -3.76 -7.47
CA CYS A 210 -4.31 -3.25 -7.36
C CYS A 210 -4.36 -1.85 -6.73
N GLY A 211 -3.58 -1.59 -5.67
CA GLY A 211 -3.49 -0.27 -5.06
C GLY A 211 -3.03 0.79 -6.06
N ALA A 212 -2.02 0.48 -6.87
CA ALA A 212 -1.52 1.42 -7.88
C ALA A 212 -2.55 1.67 -9.01
N LEU A 213 -3.24 0.65 -9.49
CA LEU A 213 -4.36 0.80 -10.44
C LEU A 213 -5.51 1.63 -9.85
N GLY A 214 -5.82 1.43 -8.56
CA GLY A 214 -6.83 2.20 -7.84
C GLY A 214 -6.46 3.69 -7.74
N VAL A 215 -5.21 4.01 -7.36
CA VAL A 215 -4.72 5.41 -7.38
C VAL A 215 -4.81 6.00 -8.78
N ALA A 216 -4.45 5.26 -9.82
CA ALA A 216 -4.54 5.73 -11.21
C ALA A 216 -5.99 6.06 -11.59
N ALA A 217 -6.94 5.20 -11.21
CA ALA A 217 -8.35 5.43 -11.47
C ALA A 217 -8.90 6.66 -10.74
N VAL A 218 -8.46 6.92 -9.50
CA VAL A 218 -8.86 8.13 -8.74
C VAL A 218 -8.29 9.41 -9.35
N VAL A 219 -6.99 9.42 -9.70
CA VAL A 219 -6.30 10.63 -10.18
C VAL A 219 -6.69 10.96 -11.61
N LEU A 220 -6.84 9.95 -12.46
CA LEU A 220 -7.12 10.08 -13.89
C LEU A 220 -8.56 9.68 -14.23
N ASN A 221 -9.48 9.86 -13.28
CA ASN A 221 -10.85 9.33 -13.36
C ASN A 221 -11.62 9.75 -14.63
N ASP A 222 -11.30 10.92 -15.17
CA ASP A 222 -11.90 11.51 -16.37
C ASP A 222 -11.10 11.22 -17.65
N ALA A 223 -10.02 10.44 -17.58
CA ALA A 223 -9.26 10.04 -18.76
C ALA A 223 -10.09 9.14 -19.67
N THR A 224 -9.93 9.34 -20.98
CA THR A 224 -10.61 8.58 -22.01
C THR A 224 -9.62 7.87 -22.92
N SER A 225 -10.00 6.69 -23.41
CA SER A 225 -9.25 5.92 -24.39
C SER A 225 -10.16 4.95 -25.12
N THR A 226 -9.83 4.63 -26.37
CA THR A 226 -10.45 3.53 -27.11
C THR A 226 -9.81 2.18 -26.75
N ASP A 227 -8.62 2.17 -26.15
CA ASP A 227 -8.02 0.96 -25.58
C ASP A 227 -8.58 0.73 -24.18
N LEU A 228 -9.31 -0.38 -24.00
CA LEU A 228 -9.90 -0.80 -22.71
C LEU A 228 -8.88 -0.85 -21.58
N SER A 229 -7.63 -1.23 -21.88
CA SER A 229 -6.58 -1.27 -20.87
C SER A 229 -6.19 0.12 -20.39
N GLU A 230 -6.43 1.19 -21.16
CA GLU A 230 -6.11 2.56 -20.78
C GLU A 230 -7.33 3.34 -20.22
N GLN A 231 -8.34 2.62 -19.72
CA GLN A 231 -9.58 3.20 -19.19
C GLN A 231 -9.64 3.15 -17.66
N PRO A 232 -9.94 4.28 -16.99
CA PRO A 232 -10.12 4.33 -15.54
C PRO A 232 -11.14 3.31 -14.99
N THR A 233 -12.24 3.06 -15.70
CA THR A 233 -13.24 2.04 -15.29
C THR A 233 -12.63 0.64 -15.20
N SER A 234 -11.76 0.27 -16.15
CA SER A 234 -11.06 -1.02 -16.13
C SER A 234 -10.15 -1.14 -14.92
N TRP A 235 -9.41 -0.07 -14.61
CA TRP A 235 -8.46 -0.04 -13.50
C TRP A 235 -9.15 -0.14 -12.14
N ILE A 236 -10.22 0.64 -11.91
CA ILE A 236 -10.93 0.59 -10.63
C ILE A 236 -11.64 -0.74 -10.41
N ASN A 237 -12.24 -1.31 -11.48
CA ASN A 237 -12.88 -2.62 -11.40
C ASN A 237 -11.85 -3.68 -11.03
N ALA A 238 -10.68 -3.69 -11.67
CA ALA A 238 -9.60 -4.60 -11.30
C ALA A 238 -9.12 -4.38 -9.86
N ALA A 239 -8.93 -3.12 -9.46
CA ALA A 239 -8.42 -2.77 -8.15
C ALA A 239 -9.34 -3.24 -7.02
N LEU A 240 -10.60 -2.76 -6.99
CA LEU A 240 -11.54 -3.08 -5.92
C LEU A 240 -11.92 -4.55 -5.90
N TRP A 241 -12.18 -5.16 -7.07
CA TRP A 241 -12.53 -6.58 -7.16
C TRP A 241 -11.44 -7.48 -6.58
N ASN A 242 -10.19 -7.24 -6.98
CA ASN A 242 -9.09 -8.11 -6.57
C ASN A 242 -8.62 -7.80 -5.15
N ILE A 243 -8.65 -6.55 -4.67
CA ILE A 243 -8.42 -6.26 -3.24
C ILE A 243 -9.44 -7.03 -2.38
N ASP A 244 -10.72 -6.99 -2.73
CA ASP A 244 -11.79 -7.68 -2.02
C ASP A 244 -11.62 -9.22 -2.07
N ASN A 245 -11.21 -9.78 -3.20
CA ASN A 245 -10.91 -11.21 -3.30
C ASN A 245 -9.66 -11.61 -2.50
N ILE A 246 -8.53 -10.93 -2.75
CA ILE A 246 -7.23 -11.27 -2.15
C ILE A 246 -7.31 -11.18 -0.63
N LEU A 247 -8.03 -10.21 -0.07
CA LEU A 247 -8.12 -10.08 1.37
C LEU A 247 -9.24 -10.93 1.97
N TRP A 248 -10.42 -11.03 1.34
CA TRP A 248 -11.62 -11.44 2.07
C TRP A 248 -12.35 -12.67 1.53
N ARG A 249 -12.23 -13.01 0.24
CA ARG A 249 -13.15 -13.97 -0.39
C ARG A 249 -12.50 -15.14 -1.09
N ASP A 250 -11.28 -14.98 -1.59
CA ASP A 250 -10.60 -16.06 -2.28
C ASP A 250 -10.34 -17.24 -1.33
N ALA A 251 -10.20 -18.45 -1.88
CA ALA A 251 -9.81 -19.61 -1.08
C ALA A 251 -8.40 -19.44 -0.49
N ALA A 252 -7.49 -18.82 -1.24
CA ALA A 252 -6.14 -18.44 -0.83
C ALA A 252 -6.05 -16.99 -0.33
N ARG A 253 -7.15 -16.45 0.20
CA ARG A 253 -7.18 -15.09 0.76
C ARG A 253 -6.17 -14.90 1.89
N GLN A 254 -5.68 -13.68 1.98
CA GLN A 254 -4.66 -13.23 2.91
C GLN A 254 -5.20 -12.85 4.30
N SER A 255 -6.51 -12.64 4.43
CA SER A 255 -7.17 -12.35 5.70
C SER A 255 -8.55 -12.99 5.70
N ASP A 256 -9.40 -12.67 6.68
CA ASP A 256 -10.78 -13.14 6.70
C ASP A 256 -11.78 -11.98 6.79
N SER A 257 -12.93 -12.19 6.16
CA SER A 257 -14.07 -11.29 6.24
C SER A 257 -14.75 -11.28 7.61
N VAL A 258 -14.47 -12.29 8.45
CA VAL A 258 -15.06 -12.47 9.78
C VAL A 258 -14.01 -12.30 10.87
N GLY A 259 -14.28 -11.38 11.80
CA GLY A 259 -13.44 -11.17 12.99
C GLY A 259 -12.07 -10.54 12.72
N ILE A 260 -11.14 -10.76 13.64
CA ILE A 260 -9.76 -10.22 13.62
C ILE A 260 -8.82 -11.36 13.25
N ALA A 261 -8.75 -11.68 11.95
CA ALA A 261 -8.04 -12.86 11.43
C ALA A 261 -6.54 -12.62 11.12
N GLY A 262 -6.08 -11.37 11.15
CA GLY A 262 -4.70 -11.01 10.81
C GLY A 262 -4.39 -11.11 9.32
N TYR A 263 -3.10 -11.19 8.96
CA TYR A 263 -2.63 -11.25 7.57
C TYR A 263 -1.66 -12.43 7.37
N ALA A 264 -1.89 -13.25 6.35
CA ALA A 264 -1.25 -14.56 6.22
C ALA A 264 0.26 -14.49 5.95
N GLU A 265 0.76 -13.48 5.24
CA GLU A 265 2.22 -13.30 5.07
C GLU A 265 2.89 -12.61 6.27
N GLY A 266 2.13 -12.32 7.34
CA GLY A 266 2.62 -11.68 8.55
C GLY A 266 2.62 -10.15 8.53
N PRO A 267 2.98 -9.52 9.67
CA PRO A 267 2.87 -8.07 9.87
C PRO A 267 3.68 -7.22 8.89
N TYR A 268 4.92 -7.62 8.56
CA TYR A 268 5.74 -6.86 7.62
C TYR A 268 5.16 -6.86 6.21
N TYR A 269 4.73 -8.00 5.70
CA TYR A 269 4.19 -8.08 4.33
C TYR A 269 2.81 -7.44 4.21
N LEU A 270 2.04 -7.39 5.31
CA LEU A 270 0.88 -6.50 5.37
C LEU A 270 1.33 -5.05 5.18
N ARG A 271 2.28 -4.56 5.98
CA ARG A 271 2.83 -3.21 5.82
C ARG A 271 3.28 -2.96 4.40
N TYR A 272 4.03 -3.90 3.83
CA TYR A 272 4.58 -3.82 2.50
C TYR A 272 3.52 -3.65 1.40
N ALA A 273 2.43 -4.43 1.47
CA ALA A 273 1.28 -4.30 0.57
C ALA A 273 0.56 -2.95 0.76
N MET A 274 0.39 -2.54 2.02
CA MET A 274 -0.39 -1.37 2.38
C MET A 274 0.29 -0.05 2.06
N LEU A 275 1.61 -0.03 1.82
CA LEU A 275 2.30 1.13 1.23
C LEU A 275 1.71 1.55 -0.12
N ASN A 276 1.00 0.65 -0.82
CA ASN A 276 0.33 0.93 -2.09
C ASN A 276 -1.19 1.07 -1.94
N VAL A 277 -1.80 0.32 -1.01
CA VAL A 277 -3.25 0.33 -0.79
C VAL A 277 -3.70 1.52 0.05
N ILE A 278 -2.95 1.94 1.07
CA ILE A 278 -3.29 3.10 1.91
C ILE A 278 -3.44 4.39 1.08
N PRO A 279 -2.50 4.74 0.17
CA PRO A 279 -2.70 5.88 -0.73
C PRO A 279 -3.99 5.79 -1.56
N PHE A 280 -4.36 4.60 -2.01
CA PHE A 280 -5.62 4.39 -2.72
C PHE A 280 -6.83 4.63 -1.80
N MET A 281 -6.86 4.04 -0.60
CA MET A 281 -7.95 4.21 0.36
C MET A 281 -8.16 5.69 0.73
N ARG A 282 -7.06 6.44 0.93
CA ARG A 282 -7.14 7.89 1.20
C ARG A 282 -7.61 8.66 -0.02
N GLY A 283 -7.09 8.32 -1.20
CA GLY A 283 -7.58 8.87 -2.47
C GLY A 283 -9.09 8.74 -2.64
N MET A 284 -9.63 7.56 -2.31
CA MET A 284 -11.07 7.31 -2.34
C MET A 284 -11.85 8.22 -1.39
N ALA A 285 -11.35 8.42 -0.16
CA ALA A 285 -11.98 9.25 0.85
C ALA A 285 -12.14 10.72 0.40
N GLU A 286 -11.10 11.28 -0.24
CA GLU A 286 -11.13 12.65 -0.76
C GLU A 286 -11.92 12.77 -2.07
N PHE A 287 -11.85 11.73 -2.90
CA PHE A 287 -12.43 11.74 -4.24
C PHE A 287 -13.94 11.53 -4.24
N THR A 288 -14.48 10.64 -3.42
CA THR A 288 -15.88 10.22 -3.56
C THR A 288 -16.59 10.07 -2.22
N LYS A 289 -17.89 10.41 -2.21
CA LYS A 289 -18.79 10.19 -1.07
C LYS A 289 -19.46 8.81 -1.12
N ALA A 290 -19.29 8.08 -2.23
CA ALA A 290 -19.92 6.79 -2.41
C ALA A 290 -19.38 5.80 -1.36
N THR A 291 -20.32 5.12 -0.72
CA THR A 291 -20.01 4.13 0.31
C THR A 291 -19.85 2.73 -0.23
N THR A 292 -20.37 2.48 -1.43
CA THR A 292 -20.36 1.20 -2.11
C THR A 292 -20.27 1.44 -3.61
N PHE A 293 -19.63 0.52 -4.34
CA PHE A 293 -19.44 0.59 -5.78
C PHE A 293 -19.87 -0.72 -6.45
N GLU A 294 -20.63 -0.60 -7.53
CA GLU A 294 -20.95 -1.73 -8.41
C GLU A 294 -19.79 -1.97 -9.37
N MET A 295 -19.04 -3.05 -9.14
CA MET A 295 -17.86 -3.42 -9.91
C MET A 295 -18.18 -4.54 -10.89
N GLU A 296 -17.57 -4.51 -12.07
CA GLU A 296 -17.63 -5.59 -13.05
C GLU A 296 -16.22 -6.05 -13.45
N PHE A 297 -15.89 -7.30 -13.18
CA PHE A 297 -14.58 -7.87 -13.52
C PHE A 297 -14.72 -9.32 -13.93
N ALA A 298 -14.02 -9.72 -15.00
CA ALA A 298 -14.09 -11.06 -15.58
C ALA A 298 -15.52 -11.54 -15.92
N GLY A 299 -16.43 -10.61 -16.26
CA GLY A 299 -17.82 -10.92 -16.61
C GLY A 299 -18.77 -11.08 -15.41
N GLU A 300 -18.28 -10.89 -14.19
CA GLU A 300 -19.08 -10.95 -12.97
C GLU A 300 -19.28 -9.55 -12.37
N LYS A 301 -20.43 -9.35 -11.70
CA LYS A 301 -20.80 -8.10 -11.04
C LYS A 301 -20.85 -8.27 -9.53
N ARG A 302 -20.39 -7.26 -8.79
CA ARG A 302 -20.40 -7.25 -7.33
C ARG A 302 -20.47 -5.84 -6.77
N SER A 303 -21.25 -5.70 -5.70
CA SER A 303 -21.24 -4.53 -4.84
C SER A 303 -20.09 -4.61 -3.82
N ILE A 304 -19.18 -3.64 -3.84
CA ILE A 304 -18.00 -3.59 -2.96
C ILE A 304 -18.02 -2.30 -2.15
N ILE A 305 -17.93 -2.42 -0.82
CA ILE A 305 -17.89 -1.28 0.10
C ILE A 305 -16.58 -0.51 -0.10
N ASN A 306 -16.64 0.82 0.02
CA ASN A 306 -15.47 1.67 0.02
C ASN A 306 -14.49 1.19 1.12
N PRO A 307 -13.24 0.80 0.77
CA PRO A 307 -12.29 0.26 1.73
C PRO A 307 -12.07 1.09 2.99
N GLN A 308 -12.18 2.43 2.90
CA GLN A 308 -12.03 3.33 4.05
C GLN A 308 -13.14 3.12 5.11
N MET A 309 -14.33 2.73 4.68
CA MET A 309 -15.51 2.53 5.53
C MET A 309 -15.81 1.06 5.81
N ASP A 310 -15.01 0.15 5.28
CA ASP A 310 -15.22 -1.28 5.44
C ASP A 310 -14.59 -1.78 6.74
N ASP A 311 -15.43 -2.28 7.64
CA ASP A 311 -15.06 -2.81 8.95
C ASP A 311 -14.02 -3.91 8.89
N LYS A 312 -13.93 -4.63 7.77
CA LYS A 312 -12.90 -5.65 7.54
C LYS A 312 -11.50 -5.06 7.60
N PHE A 313 -11.29 -3.86 7.05
CA PHE A 313 -10.02 -3.16 7.19
C PHE A 313 -9.80 -2.68 8.63
N ARG A 314 -10.84 -2.20 9.32
CA ARG A 314 -10.73 -1.81 10.74
C ARG A 314 -10.26 -2.97 11.62
N ASN A 315 -10.77 -4.18 11.39
CA ASN A 315 -10.31 -5.38 12.08
C ASN A 315 -8.84 -5.71 11.79
N LEU A 316 -8.39 -5.51 10.55
CA LEU A 316 -6.99 -5.70 10.17
C LEU A 316 -6.05 -4.70 10.88
N TRP A 317 -6.47 -3.44 11.00
CA TRP A 317 -5.72 -2.42 11.75
C TRP A 317 -5.71 -2.70 13.24
N LYS A 318 -6.85 -3.16 13.78
CA LYS A 318 -6.94 -3.61 15.15
C LYS A 318 -5.98 -4.76 15.42
N TRP A 319 -5.88 -5.76 14.53
CA TRP A 319 -4.90 -6.83 14.68
C TRP A 319 -3.46 -6.29 14.82
N ILE A 320 -3.00 -5.45 13.90
CA ILE A 320 -1.67 -4.85 13.96
C ILE A 320 -1.46 -4.09 15.27
N TYR A 321 -2.40 -3.22 15.61
CA TYR A 321 -2.33 -2.43 16.83
C TYR A 321 -2.26 -3.31 18.08
N GLU A 322 -3.02 -4.40 18.12
CA GLU A 322 -3.05 -5.34 19.24
C GLU A 322 -1.73 -6.12 19.40
N ILE A 323 -1.09 -6.55 18.31
CA ILE A 323 0.15 -7.32 18.40
C ILE A 323 1.42 -6.45 18.53
N THR A 324 1.32 -5.14 18.31
CA THR A 324 2.46 -4.22 18.35
C THR A 324 3.20 -4.26 19.70
N LEU A 325 4.53 -4.27 19.65
CA LEU A 325 5.43 -4.27 20.81
C LEU A 325 5.35 -2.94 21.59
N PRO A 326 5.75 -2.90 22.87
CA PRO A 326 5.74 -1.68 23.68
C PRO A 326 6.50 -0.46 23.12
N ASP A 327 7.51 -0.68 22.28
CA ASP A 327 8.26 0.39 21.61
C ASP A 327 7.66 0.81 20.25
N GLY A 328 6.51 0.23 19.89
CA GLY A 328 5.75 0.42 18.67
C GLY A 328 6.29 -0.29 17.43
N THR A 329 7.25 -1.20 17.58
CA THR A 329 7.65 -2.11 16.50
C THR A 329 6.69 -3.30 16.37
N LEU A 330 6.70 -3.93 15.20
CA LEU A 330 5.97 -5.15 14.92
C LEU A 330 6.71 -6.34 15.57
N PRO A 331 5.97 -7.33 16.10
CA PRO A 331 6.59 -8.56 16.55
C PRO A 331 7.22 -9.27 15.34
N PRO A 332 8.46 -9.79 15.46
CA PRO A 332 9.17 -10.46 14.37
C PRO A 332 8.63 -11.89 14.12
N VAL A 333 7.34 -12.00 13.84
CA VAL A 333 6.64 -13.27 13.51
C VAL A 333 6.40 -13.38 11.99
N GLY A 334 6.43 -14.61 11.47
CA GLY A 334 6.54 -14.84 10.03
C GLY A 334 7.76 -14.12 9.42
N ASP A 335 7.71 -13.79 8.13
CA ASP A 335 8.76 -13.01 7.48
C ASP A 335 8.70 -11.50 7.84
N THR A 336 8.84 -11.19 9.14
CA THR A 336 8.88 -9.81 9.67
C THR A 336 10.26 -9.45 10.18
N TYR A 337 10.78 -8.33 9.66
CA TYR A 337 12.07 -7.77 10.08
C TYR A 337 12.01 -7.24 11.52
N VAL A 338 13.06 -7.51 12.30
CA VAL A 338 13.27 -6.87 13.60
C VAL A 338 13.34 -5.35 13.47
N ASN A 339 12.92 -4.63 14.52
CA ASN A 339 12.94 -3.15 14.59
C ASN A 339 12.17 -2.44 13.47
N THR A 340 11.14 -3.08 12.93
CA THR A 340 10.22 -2.49 11.95
C THR A 340 8.96 -2.01 12.65
N ALA A 341 8.54 -0.77 12.43
CA ALA A 341 7.23 -0.27 12.86
C ALA A 341 6.27 -0.15 11.67
N PHE A 342 5.00 0.16 11.92
CA PHE A 342 4.01 0.40 10.86
C PHE A 342 3.29 1.75 11.09
N PRO A 343 4.01 2.88 11.09
CA PRO A 343 3.41 4.19 11.36
C PRO A 343 2.34 4.58 10.34
N GLU A 344 2.39 4.06 9.12
CA GLU A 344 1.46 4.41 8.05
C GLU A 344 -0.01 4.09 8.37
N ILE A 345 -0.31 3.23 9.35
CA ILE A 345 -1.69 2.97 9.79
C ILE A 345 -2.33 4.18 10.48
N GLU A 346 -1.53 5.15 10.95
CA GLU A 346 -2.04 6.42 11.46
C GLU A 346 -2.68 7.29 10.37
N LEU A 347 -2.43 6.99 9.09
CA LEU A 347 -3.02 7.72 7.95
C LEU A 347 -4.48 7.34 7.66
N LEU A 348 -5.04 6.41 8.43
CA LEU A 348 -6.37 5.87 8.22
C LEU A 348 -7.31 6.36 9.33
N SER A 349 -8.35 7.09 8.93
CA SER A 349 -9.39 7.58 9.83
C SER A 349 -10.12 6.44 10.54
N GLY A 350 -10.41 6.60 11.83
CA GLY A 350 -11.26 5.67 12.58
C GLY A 350 -10.53 4.48 13.20
N VAL A 351 -9.21 4.40 13.05
CA VAL A 351 -8.41 3.57 13.95
C VAL A 351 -8.00 4.42 15.14
N ASN A 352 -8.17 3.87 16.32
CA ASN A 352 -7.66 4.36 17.59
C ASN A 352 -6.11 4.27 17.59
N THR A 353 -5.42 4.87 16.60
CA THR A 353 -3.98 4.69 16.31
C THR A 353 -3.08 5.77 16.89
N SER A 354 -3.66 6.78 17.51
CA SER A 354 -2.95 7.82 18.23
C SER A 354 -2.27 7.25 19.47
N GLY A 355 -1.13 6.59 19.26
CA GLY A 355 -0.44 5.88 20.34
C GLY A 355 0.70 4.99 19.91
N ILE A 356 0.93 4.74 18.61
CA ILE A 356 2.10 3.96 18.19
C ILE A 356 3.35 4.77 18.52
N ARG A 357 4.01 4.32 19.59
CA ARG A 357 5.28 4.88 20.05
C ARG A 357 6.33 4.58 19.00
N GLN A 358 7.24 5.51 18.79
CA GLN A 358 8.41 5.27 17.97
C GLN A 358 9.59 5.94 18.66
N ASN A 359 10.75 5.31 18.56
CA ASN A 359 11.95 5.85 19.18
C ASN A 359 12.34 7.17 18.51
N SER A 360 12.95 8.07 19.30
CA SER A 360 13.53 9.31 18.76
C SER A 360 14.90 9.10 18.12
N THR A 361 15.53 7.94 18.33
CA THR A 361 16.85 7.59 17.79
C THR A 361 16.88 6.17 17.20
N GLY A 362 17.91 5.87 16.41
CA GLY A 362 18.15 4.54 15.82
C GLY A 362 17.38 4.26 14.51
N THR A 363 17.18 2.97 14.21
CA THR A 363 16.48 2.52 12.99
C THR A 363 14.95 2.56 13.11
N ASN A 364 14.43 2.57 14.34
CA ASN A 364 12.99 2.71 14.63
C ASN A 364 12.52 4.18 14.75
N THR A 365 13.28 5.15 14.22
CA THR A 365 12.75 6.52 14.17
C THR A 365 11.62 6.63 13.17
N ARG A 366 10.65 7.50 13.45
CA ARG A 366 9.55 7.80 12.53
C ARG A 366 10.05 8.22 11.15
N ASN A 367 11.11 9.04 11.07
CA ASN A 367 11.71 9.46 9.81
C ASN A 367 12.29 8.28 9.02
N THR A 368 13.04 7.38 9.68
CA THR A 368 13.61 6.20 9.03
C THR A 368 12.52 5.22 8.59
N GLN A 369 11.53 4.96 9.44
CA GLN A 369 10.44 4.02 9.13
C GLN A 369 9.60 4.52 7.95
N LEU A 370 9.22 5.80 7.93
CA LEU A 370 8.47 6.39 6.81
C LEU A 370 9.31 6.55 5.52
N ASN A 371 10.64 6.52 5.61
CA ASN A 371 11.55 6.56 4.46
C ASN A 371 12.13 5.16 4.18
N SER A 372 11.25 4.21 3.87
CA SER A 372 11.62 2.82 3.63
C SER A 372 11.78 2.53 2.13
N THR A 373 11.09 1.51 1.61
CA THR A 373 11.07 1.22 0.17
C THR A 373 10.27 2.25 -0.64
N VAL A 374 9.41 3.00 0.04
CA VAL A 374 8.78 4.23 -0.46
C VAL A 374 8.89 5.30 0.62
N ASP A 375 8.79 6.57 0.20
CA ASP A 375 8.83 7.71 1.11
C ASP A 375 7.42 8.17 1.47
N MET A 376 6.92 7.77 2.63
CA MET A 376 5.59 8.13 3.14
C MET A 376 5.60 9.42 3.96
N ARG A 377 6.74 10.11 4.06
CA ARG A 377 6.85 11.29 4.95
C ARG A 377 5.96 12.44 4.47
N SER A 378 5.85 12.68 3.17
CA SER A 378 4.94 13.69 2.62
C SER A 378 3.47 13.33 2.87
N ASN A 379 3.09 12.06 2.70
CA ASN A 379 1.75 11.56 3.07
C ASN A 379 1.44 11.80 4.56
N TYR A 380 2.40 11.54 5.43
CA TYR A 380 2.26 11.68 6.88
C TYR A 380 2.23 13.13 7.37
N ILE A 381 2.97 14.03 6.72
CA ILE A 381 2.85 15.47 6.98
C ILE A 381 1.48 15.98 6.50
N ALA A 382 1.02 15.53 5.33
CA ALA A 382 -0.23 15.97 4.73
C ALA A 382 -1.46 15.58 5.55
N ASP A 383 -1.42 14.43 6.23
CA ASP A 383 -2.50 13.92 7.08
C ASP A 383 -2.40 14.32 8.56
N TYR A 384 -1.48 15.23 8.91
CA TYR A 384 -1.25 15.53 10.30
C TYR A 384 -2.49 16.13 10.97
N SER A 385 -3.05 15.38 11.92
CA SER A 385 -4.01 15.88 12.89
C SER A 385 -3.33 16.14 14.24
N PRO A 386 -3.57 17.30 14.89
CA PRO A 386 -3.12 17.54 16.26
C PRO A 386 -3.95 16.75 17.29
N PHE A 387 -5.12 16.24 16.89
CA PHE A 387 -5.96 15.43 17.76
C PHE A 387 -5.38 14.03 17.87
N ARG A 388 -5.08 13.63 19.10
CA ARG A 388 -4.70 12.26 19.45
C ARG A 388 -5.86 11.70 20.26
N LEU A 389 -6.54 10.68 19.75
CA LEU A 389 -7.51 9.93 20.53
C LEU A 389 -6.75 9.23 21.66
N LYS A 390 -7.16 9.49 22.91
CA LYS A 390 -6.63 8.75 24.03
C LYS A 390 -7.27 7.37 24.00
N LEU A 391 -6.44 6.33 23.97
CA LEU A 391 -6.90 4.95 24.06
C LEU A 391 -7.52 4.76 25.45
N GLU A 392 -8.71 4.14 25.49
CA GLU A 392 -9.40 3.78 26.72
C GLU A 392 -8.60 2.73 27.51
N ASP A 393 -9.07 2.35 28.71
CA ASP A 393 -8.47 1.28 29.51
C ASP A 393 -8.51 -0.06 28.75
N GLU A 394 -7.48 -0.30 27.95
CA GLU A 394 -7.38 -1.49 27.11
C GLU A 394 -7.00 -2.74 27.93
N PRO A 395 -7.49 -3.92 27.51
CA PRO A 395 -7.19 -5.15 28.21
C PRO A 395 -5.69 -5.46 28.14
N LEU A 396 -5.12 -5.80 29.29
CA LEU A 396 -3.74 -6.25 29.43
C LEU A 396 -3.52 -7.68 28.89
N LEU A 397 -4.62 -8.43 28.69
CA LEU A 397 -4.67 -9.71 28.01
C LEU A 397 -5.55 -9.59 26.77
N THR A 398 -4.95 -9.68 25.58
CA THR A 398 -5.68 -9.73 24.31
C THR A 398 -5.70 -11.16 23.78
N THR A 399 -6.90 -11.69 23.53
CA THR A 399 -7.12 -12.95 22.81
C THR A 399 -7.64 -12.69 21.40
N LEU A 400 -6.87 -13.03 20.37
CA LEU A 400 -7.24 -12.86 18.96
C LEU A 400 -7.34 -14.23 18.28
N THR A 401 -8.34 -15.02 18.67
CA THR A 401 -8.47 -16.44 18.28
C THR A 401 -8.41 -16.67 16.77
N GLU A 402 -9.07 -15.82 15.98
CA GLU A 402 -9.12 -15.99 14.50
C GLU A 402 -7.76 -15.84 13.83
N SER A 403 -6.91 -14.97 14.38
CA SER A 403 -5.51 -14.81 13.93
C SER A 403 -4.55 -15.78 14.63
N GLY A 404 -5.00 -16.46 15.68
CA GLY A 404 -4.17 -17.30 16.53
C GLY A 404 -3.16 -16.53 17.36
N ASN A 405 -3.47 -15.31 17.82
CA ASN A 405 -2.56 -14.52 18.65
C ASN A 405 -3.07 -14.40 20.10
N LEU A 406 -2.17 -14.56 21.06
CA LEU A 406 -2.42 -14.30 22.47
C LEU A 406 -1.35 -13.34 23.00
N VAL A 407 -1.76 -12.18 23.50
CA VAL A 407 -0.84 -11.13 23.96
C VAL A 407 -1.11 -10.78 25.42
N PHE A 408 -0.08 -10.89 26.24
CA PHE A 408 -0.05 -10.36 27.60
C PHE A 408 0.83 -9.12 27.62
N ARG A 409 0.39 -8.05 28.30
CA ARG A 409 1.22 -6.87 28.52
C ARG A 409 0.99 -6.29 29.91
N SER A 410 2.00 -5.70 30.52
CA SER A 410 1.82 -4.99 31.81
C SER A 410 1.31 -3.56 31.65
N SER A 411 1.44 -2.97 30.45
CA SER A 411 0.93 -1.64 30.11
C SER A 411 0.94 -1.44 28.59
N ARG A 412 0.06 -0.56 28.07
CA ARG A 412 0.14 0.01 26.71
C ARG A 412 0.95 1.31 26.66
N ASP A 413 0.95 2.04 27.78
CA ASP A 413 1.45 3.41 27.86
C ASP A 413 2.90 3.51 28.34
N SER A 414 3.56 2.39 28.56
CA SER A 414 4.95 2.36 28.98
C SER A 414 5.81 1.63 27.95
N ALA A 415 6.86 2.30 27.48
CA ALA A 415 7.92 1.65 26.70
C ALA A 415 8.64 0.54 27.50
N HIS A 416 8.49 0.54 28.84
CA HIS A 416 9.02 -0.47 29.76
C HIS A 416 8.01 -1.56 30.14
N ALA A 417 6.88 -1.63 29.44
CA ALA A 417 5.92 -2.71 29.64
C ALA A 417 6.57 -4.07 29.38
N LEU A 418 6.29 -5.04 30.24
CA LEU A 418 6.51 -6.44 29.93
C LEU A 418 5.48 -6.84 28.89
N TYR A 419 5.91 -7.58 27.89
CA TYR A 419 5.08 -8.08 26.80
C TYR A 419 5.43 -9.55 26.54
N LEU A 420 4.42 -10.39 26.43
CA LEU A 420 4.51 -11.79 26.01
C LEU A 420 3.50 -12.01 24.89
N HIS A 421 3.95 -12.53 23.77
CA HIS A 421 3.09 -12.91 22.65
C HIS A 421 3.32 -14.36 22.30
N VAL A 422 2.22 -15.12 22.28
CA VAL A 422 2.20 -16.50 21.82
C VAL A 422 1.56 -16.51 20.43
N SER A 423 2.30 -17.04 19.45
CA SER A 423 1.84 -17.22 18.08
C SER A 423 1.30 -18.63 17.92
N GLY A 424 0.00 -18.76 17.70
CA GLY A 424 -0.67 -20.03 17.42
C GLY A 424 -1.03 -20.24 15.94
N ALA A 425 -1.01 -19.18 15.13
CA ALA A 425 -1.48 -19.07 13.74
C ALA A 425 -2.75 -19.91 13.40
N HIS A 426 -3.87 -19.24 13.15
CA HIS A 426 -5.15 -19.89 12.89
C HIS A 426 -5.71 -19.57 11.49
N GLY A 427 -6.58 -20.44 10.98
CA GLY A 427 -7.35 -20.21 9.74
C GLY A 427 -6.51 -19.89 8.49
N GLY A 428 -7.01 -18.93 7.70
CA GLY A 428 -6.37 -18.45 6.48
C GLY A 428 -4.99 -17.84 6.74
N ALA A 429 -4.81 -17.15 7.89
CA ALA A 429 -3.52 -16.57 8.26
C ALA A 429 -2.41 -17.64 8.37
N ARG A 430 -2.77 -18.88 8.74
CA ARG A 430 -1.81 -19.99 8.79
C ARG A 430 -1.55 -20.65 7.43
N THR A 431 -2.54 -20.68 6.53
CA THR A 431 -2.50 -21.56 5.35
C THR A 431 -2.25 -20.82 4.04
N SER A 432 -2.49 -19.51 4.00
CA SER A 432 -2.38 -18.69 2.79
C SER A 432 -1.10 -17.85 2.71
N GLY A 433 -0.10 -18.09 3.55
CA GLY A 433 1.07 -17.20 3.68
C GLY A 433 1.98 -17.11 2.46
N ALA A 434 1.65 -17.72 1.32
CA ALA A 434 2.31 -17.53 0.02
C ALA A 434 3.86 -17.66 0.03
N GLY A 435 4.42 -18.46 0.95
CA GLY A 435 5.86 -18.63 1.12
C GLY A 435 6.51 -17.79 2.23
N HIS A 436 5.74 -16.93 2.91
CA HIS A 436 6.19 -16.07 4.01
C HIS A 436 5.84 -16.60 5.41
N ASN A 437 5.25 -17.80 5.47
CA ASN A 437 5.09 -18.53 6.72
C ASN A 437 6.41 -19.13 7.18
N GLN A 438 6.63 -19.07 8.49
CA GLN A 438 7.70 -19.76 9.19
C GLN A 438 7.12 -20.90 10.04
N ALA A 439 7.98 -21.78 10.56
CA ALA A 439 7.57 -22.87 11.42
C ALA A 439 7.43 -22.42 12.89
N ASP A 440 6.62 -21.39 13.12
CA ASP A 440 6.57 -20.62 14.37
C ASP A 440 5.26 -20.82 15.17
N VAL A 441 4.39 -21.73 14.75
CA VAL A 441 3.14 -22.01 15.47
C VAL A 441 3.42 -22.66 16.82
N SER A 442 2.80 -22.14 17.86
CA SER A 442 3.05 -22.35 19.30
C SER A 442 4.34 -21.75 19.82
N SER A 443 5.04 -20.91 19.03
CA SER A 443 6.16 -20.13 19.53
C SER A 443 5.70 -18.99 20.43
N PHE A 444 6.64 -18.43 21.18
CA PHE A 444 6.42 -17.21 21.94
C PHE A 444 7.61 -16.25 21.86
N ILE A 445 7.32 -14.96 22.08
CA ILE A 445 8.32 -13.91 22.27
C ILE A 445 8.07 -13.19 23.59
N MET A 446 9.13 -12.76 24.25
CA MET A 446 9.06 -11.92 25.44
C MET A 446 9.88 -10.65 25.24
N TYR A 447 9.32 -9.51 25.65
CA TYR A 447 9.89 -8.20 25.41
C TYR A 447 9.69 -7.30 26.63
N GLN A 448 10.69 -6.49 26.96
CA GLN A 448 10.58 -5.47 28.00
C GLN A 448 11.56 -4.32 27.74
N GLY A 449 11.08 -3.08 27.84
CA GLY A 449 11.97 -1.91 27.96
C GLY A 449 12.85 -1.60 26.75
N GLY A 450 12.47 -2.00 25.55
CA GLY A 450 13.36 -1.86 24.37
C GLY A 450 14.09 -3.14 23.99
N GLU A 451 13.98 -4.20 24.79
CA GLU A 451 14.80 -5.40 24.66
C GLU A 451 13.97 -6.68 24.56
N ALA A 452 14.33 -7.53 23.61
CA ALA A 452 13.77 -8.86 23.49
C ALA A 452 14.47 -9.83 24.45
N LEU A 453 13.69 -10.36 25.41
CA LEU A 453 14.10 -11.32 26.45
C LEU A 453 14.06 -12.77 25.93
N ALA A 454 12.98 -13.14 25.24
CA ALA A 454 12.87 -14.37 24.45
C ALA A 454 12.64 -13.95 23.00
N ARG A 455 13.62 -14.24 22.14
CA ARG A 455 13.72 -13.65 20.80
C ARG A 455 13.19 -14.59 19.75
N ASP A 456 12.51 -14.02 18.76
CA ASP A 456 12.40 -14.68 17.46
C ASP A 456 13.56 -14.21 16.57
N ALA A 457 14.01 -15.06 15.66
CA ALA A 457 15.03 -14.73 14.67
C ALA A 457 14.50 -13.72 13.65
N GLY A 458 13.18 -13.66 13.44
CA GLY A 458 12.52 -12.76 12.50
C GLY A 458 12.90 -13.08 11.05
N TYR A 459 13.21 -12.04 10.29
CA TYR A 459 13.45 -12.16 8.85
C TYR A 459 14.72 -11.43 8.39
N LEU A 460 15.41 -12.04 7.41
CA LEU A 460 16.65 -11.52 6.82
C LEU A 460 16.45 -11.07 5.38
N SER A 461 15.98 -11.97 4.53
CA SER A 461 15.61 -11.73 3.14
C SER A 461 15.00 -13.01 2.58
N TYR A 462 14.34 -12.89 1.44
CA TYR A 462 13.68 -14.04 0.82
C TYR A 462 14.68 -15.16 0.51
N ALA A 463 15.86 -14.80 -0.01
CA ALA A 463 16.93 -15.74 -0.32
C ALA A 463 17.55 -16.42 0.91
N ARG A 464 17.38 -15.84 2.10
CA ARG A 464 17.96 -16.31 3.36
C ARG A 464 16.91 -16.79 4.36
N ARG A 465 15.65 -16.92 3.94
CA ARG A 465 14.53 -17.31 4.81
C ARG A 465 14.75 -18.65 5.51
N GLY A 466 15.40 -19.60 4.81
CA GLY A 466 15.70 -20.93 5.35
C GLY A 466 16.72 -20.94 6.50
N GLU A 467 17.40 -19.82 6.76
CA GLU A 467 18.34 -19.69 7.89
C GLU A 467 17.63 -19.40 9.22
N VAL A 468 16.42 -18.84 9.17
CA VAL A 468 15.72 -18.29 10.34
C VAL A 468 14.28 -18.78 10.50
N GLY A 469 13.67 -19.36 9.47
CA GLY A 469 12.25 -19.76 9.49
C GLY A 469 11.96 -21.21 9.89
N ASN A 470 12.95 -21.97 10.37
CA ASN A 470 12.75 -23.36 10.80
C ASN A 470 12.35 -23.42 12.27
N ALA A 471 11.72 -24.52 12.68
CA ALA A 471 11.18 -24.67 14.03
C ALA A 471 12.23 -24.52 15.15
N ASN A 472 13.47 -24.93 14.90
CA ASN A 472 14.58 -24.79 15.84
C ASN A 472 15.10 -23.35 16.00
N ASN A 473 14.59 -22.40 15.22
CA ASN A 473 14.89 -20.98 15.31
C ASN A 473 13.92 -20.20 16.22
N HIS A 474 12.87 -20.85 16.73
CA HIS A 474 11.80 -20.22 17.52
C HIS A 474 11.77 -20.73 18.97
N ASN A 475 11.23 -19.93 19.90
CA ASN A 475 11.01 -20.37 21.28
C ASN A 475 9.80 -21.31 21.35
N MET A 476 10.03 -22.60 21.13
CA MET A 476 8.97 -23.61 21.11
C MET A 476 9.50 -24.98 21.54
N ILE A 477 8.58 -25.94 21.68
CA ILE A 477 8.92 -27.33 22.00
C ILE A 477 8.88 -28.16 20.72
N LEU A 478 9.96 -28.89 20.47
CA LEU A 478 10.07 -29.87 19.40
C LEU A 478 9.82 -31.29 19.94
N VAL A 479 9.20 -32.15 19.15
CA VAL A 479 8.97 -33.57 19.48
C VAL A 479 9.76 -34.41 18.49
N ASP A 480 10.80 -35.10 18.99
CA ASP A 480 11.78 -35.85 18.19
C ASP A 480 12.54 -34.99 17.17
N GLY A 481 12.81 -33.73 17.53
CA GLY A 481 13.45 -32.76 16.63
C GLY A 481 12.50 -32.13 15.60
N GLU A 482 11.25 -32.59 15.55
CA GLU A 482 10.23 -32.11 14.61
C GLU A 482 9.23 -31.16 15.29
N TRP A 483 8.70 -30.23 14.49
CA TRP A 483 7.60 -29.38 14.92
C TRP A 483 6.28 -30.16 14.96
N SER A 484 5.48 -29.92 16.00
CA SER A 484 4.26 -30.67 16.33
C SER A 484 3.19 -30.69 15.23
N CYS A 485 3.22 -29.76 14.27
CA CYS A 485 2.27 -29.72 13.16
C CYS A 485 2.76 -30.36 11.86
N HIS A 486 4.00 -30.85 11.78
CA HIS A 486 4.50 -31.59 10.62
C HIS A 486 3.98 -33.03 10.56
N ARG A 487 3.56 -33.61 11.69
CA ARG A 487 3.08 -35.02 11.79
C ARG A 487 1.73 -35.33 11.11
N ARG A 488 1.03 -34.37 10.49
CA ARG A 488 -0.21 -34.65 9.73
C ARG A 488 -0.05 -34.70 8.21
N ALA A 489 1.14 -34.49 7.66
CA ALA A 489 1.38 -34.60 6.23
C ALA A 489 2.02 -35.93 5.80
N VAL A 490 2.43 -36.80 6.73
CA VAL A 490 3.09 -38.08 6.43
C VAL A 490 2.54 -39.17 7.35
N THR A 491 1.62 -39.97 6.82
CA THR A 491 1.28 -41.39 7.13
C THR A 491 -0.22 -41.65 6.87
N THR A 492 -0.56 -41.81 5.60
CA THR A 492 -1.50 -42.88 5.20
C THR A 492 -0.66 -43.88 4.43
N GLU A 493 -0.17 -44.90 5.14
CA GLU A 493 0.05 -46.22 4.52
C GLU A 493 -1.27 -46.98 4.53
#